data_AF-A0A961D4Q4-F1
#
_entry.id   AF-A0A961D4Q4-F1
#
_cell.length_a   1.000
_cell.length_b   1.000
_cell.length_c   1.000
_cell.angle_alpha   90.00
_cell.angle_beta   90.00
_cell.angle_gamma   90.00
#
_symmetry.space_group_name_H-M   'P 1'
#
loop_
_entity.id
_entity.type
_entity.pdbx_description
1 polymer ?
#
loop_
_entity_poly.entity_id
_entity_poly.type
_entity_poly.pdbx_seq_one_letter_code
_entity_poly.pdbx_strand_id
1 'polypeptide(L)' 'ETERRFYLANEVELRQQNAGSDFYFELTMSDVWVWDVYRADRFVKSVRVLTFKDVNVEELSAREFKLPQELSIDD' A
#
# COMPACT_ATOMS: atom_id res chain seq x y z
N GLU A 1 -16.45 -2.24 -6.89
CA GLU A 1 -15.96 -0.85 -6.65
C GLU A 1 -14.49 -0.78 -6.19
N THR A 2 -13.92 -1.83 -5.58
CA THR A 2 -12.48 -1.92 -5.21
C THR A 2 -11.56 -2.43 -6.32
N GLU A 3 -12.09 -2.87 -7.46
CA GLU A 3 -11.34 -3.64 -8.47
C GLU A 3 -10.32 -2.83 -9.30
N ARG A 4 -10.15 -1.53 -9.03
CA ARG A 4 -9.21 -0.66 -9.74
C ARG A 4 -8.53 0.36 -8.81
N ARG A 5 -8.24 -0.02 -7.56
CA ARG A 5 -7.50 0.84 -6.63
C ARG A 5 -6.08 0.32 -6.45
N PHE A 6 -5.12 1.22 -6.63
CA PHE A 6 -3.72 0.97 -6.30
C PHE A 6 -3.41 1.63 -4.96
N TYR A 7 -2.62 0.95 -4.15
CA TYR A 7 -2.22 1.39 -2.83
C TYR A 7 -0.69 1.38 -2.76
N LEU A 8 -0.10 2.50 -2.37
CA LEU A 8 1.30 2.56 -1.96
C LEU A 8 1.31 2.93 -0.49
N ALA A 9 1.78 2.01 0.35
CA ALA A 9 1.83 2.18 1.79
C ALA A 9 3.26 2.05 2.28
N ASN A 10 3.58 2.71 3.39
CA ASN A 10 4.86 2.49 4.07
C ASN A 10 4.88 1.12 4.75
N GLU A 11 3.74 0.69 5.30
CA GLU A 11 3.59 -0.63 5.91
C GLU A 11 2.28 -1.26 5.48
N VAL A 12 2.31 -2.58 5.30
CA VAL A 12 1.15 -3.39 4.97
C VAL A 12 1.21 -4.70 5.76
N GLU A 13 0.08 -5.04 6.39
CA GLU A 13 -0.13 -6.33 7.01
C GLU A 13 -1.27 -7.05 6.28
N LEU A 14 -0.99 -8.25 5.75
CA LEU A 14 -1.97 -9.12 5.15
C LEU A 14 -2.25 -10.30 6.08
N ARG A 15 -3.52 -10.52 6.41
CA ARG A 15 -3.99 -11.64 7.21
C ARG A 15 -5.04 -12.43 6.44
N GLN A 16 -4.92 -13.75 6.43
CA GLN A 16 -6.00 -14.62 6.02
C GLN A 16 -6.96 -14.83 7.21
N GLN A 17 -8.24 -14.58 7.00
CA GLN A 17 -9.29 -14.80 7.98
C GLN A 17 -10.18 -15.95 7.52
N ASN A 18 -10.32 -16.97 8.37
CA ASN A 18 -11.19 -18.11 8.09
C ASN A 18 -12.63 -17.76 8.48
N ALA A 19 -13.58 -18.01 7.57
CA ALA A 19 -14.99 -17.71 7.72
C ALA A 19 -15.83 -18.97 7.42
N GLY A 20 -15.86 -19.90 8.37
CA GLY A 20 -16.59 -21.15 8.23
C GLY A 20 -15.98 -22.04 7.14
N SER A 21 -16.69 -22.21 6.03
CA SER A 21 -16.22 -23.00 4.87
C SER A 21 -15.39 -22.21 3.86
N ASP A 22 -15.23 -20.90 4.07
CA ASP A 22 -14.53 -20.00 3.15
C ASP A 22 -13.47 -19.17 3.89
N PHE A 23 -12.72 -18.35 3.17
CA PHE A 23 -11.76 -17.40 3.73
C PHE A 23 -11.76 -16.08 2.97
N TYR A 24 -11.28 -15.03 3.62
CA TYR A 24 -11.01 -13.75 2.97
C TYR A 24 -9.66 -13.21 3.45
N PHE A 25 -9.10 -12.29 2.67
CA PHE A 25 -7.92 -11.54 3.05
C PHE A 25 -8.33 -10.21 3.68
N GLU A 26 -7.74 -9.91 4.82
CA GLU A 26 -7.78 -8.62 5.47
C GLU A 26 -6.42 -7.94 5.32
N LEU A 27 -6.40 -6.75 4.76
CA LEU A 27 -5.23 -5.90 4.65
C LEU A 27 -5.38 -4.68 5.52
N THR A 28 -4.37 -4.41 6.34
CA THR A 28 -4.22 -3.17 7.11
C THR A 28 -2.99 -2.45 6.63
N MET A 29 -3.13 -1.17 6.26
CA MET A 29 -2.05 -0.35 5.72
C MET A 29 -1.95 0.98 6.47
N SER A 30 -0.73 1.48 6.66
CA SER A 30 -0.42 2.77 7.28
C SER A 30 0.23 3.72 6.26
N ASP A 31 -0.06 5.02 6.39
CA ASP A 31 0.52 6.09 5.56
C ASP A 31 0.43 5.81 4.06
N VAL A 32 -0.82 5.78 3.57
CA VAL A 32 -1.17 5.17 2.28
C VAL A 32 -1.54 6.24 1.26
N TRP A 33 -0.88 6.19 0.11
CA TRP A 33 -1.35 6.81 -1.12
C TRP A 33 -2.35 5.88 -1.82
N VAL A 34 -3.53 6.41 -2.11
CA VAL A 34 -4.59 5.69 -2.84
C VAL A 34 -4.80 6.37 -4.18
N TRP A 35 -4.72 5.58 -5.25
CA TRP A 35 -5.12 5.99 -6.59
C TRP A 35 -6.40 5.27 -7.00
N ASP A 36 -7.38 6.06 -7.44
CA ASP A 36 -8.63 5.60 -8.03
C ASP A 36 -8.74 6.26 -9.41
N VAL A 37 -9.08 5.49 -10.45
CA VAL A 37 -9.16 5.98 -11.83
C VAL A 37 -10.11 7.18 -11.98
N TYR A 38 -11.07 7.33 -11.05
CA TYR A 38 -12.11 8.36 -11.13
C TYR A 38 -11.96 9.48 -10.10
N ARG A 39 -10.92 9.47 -9.25
CA ARG A 39 -10.71 10.47 -8.21
C ARG A 39 -9.25 10.89 -8.11
N ALA A 40 -9.03 12.12 -7.64
CA ALA A 40 -7.70 12.62 -7.34
C ALA A 40 -6.99 11.70 -6.34
N ASP A 41 -5.67 11.66 -6.48
CA ASP A 41 -4.74 10.99 -5.60
C ASP A 41 -4.92 11.49 -4.17
N ARG A 42 -4.98 10.55 -3.20
CA ARG A 42 -5.29 10.88 -1.82
C ARG A 42 -4.37 10.15 -0.87
N PHE A 43 -3.71 10.93 0.00
CA PHE A 43 -2.94 10.39 1.11
C PHE A 43 -3.84 10.21 2.34
N VAL A 44 -3.84 9.02 2.93
CA VAL A 44 -4.66 8.67 4.09
C VAL A 44 -3.83 7.96 5.14
N LYS A 45 -4.09 8.27 6.41
CA LYS A 45 -3.32 7.72 7.54
C LYS A 45 -3.43 6.20 7.66
N SER A 46 -4.60 5.63 7.40
CA SER A 46 -4.84 4.20 7.51
C SER A 46 -5.92 3.73 6.55
N VAL A 47 -5.70 2.56 5.96
CA VAL A 47 -6.65 1.87 5.09
C VAL A 47 -6.84 0.45 5.58
N ARG A 48 -8.09 -0.01 5.60
CA ARG A 48 -8.43 -1.41 5.81
C ARG A 48 -9.22 -1.94 4.61
N VAL A 49 -8.76 -3.03 4.01
CA VAL A 49 -9.39 -3.68 2.86
C VAL A 49 -9.75 -5.11 3.21
N LEU A 50 -10.98 -5.53 2.90
CA LEU A 50 -11.44 -6.91 2.99
C LEU A 50 -11.78 -7.39 1.59
N THR A 51 -11.24 -8.53 1.19
CA THR A 51 -11.46 -9.08 -0.15
C THR A 51 -11.42 -10.60 -0.18
N PHE A 52 -12.26 -11.20 -1.01
CA PHE A 52 -12.24 -12.62 -1.36
C PHE A 52 -11.43 -12.89 -2.64
N LYS A 53 -10.89 -11.84 -3.26
CA LYS A 53 -10.05 -11.92 -4.45
C LYS A 53 -8.58 -12.05 -4.08
N ASP A 54 -7.77 -12.37 -5.08
CA ASP A 54 -6.34 -12.30 -5.01
C ASP A 54 -5.86 -10.87 -4.68
N VAL A 55 -4.73 -10.82 -3.99
CA VAL A 55 -4.05 -9.58 -3.62
C VAL A 55 -2.58 -9.76 -3.93
N ASN A 56 -2.01 -8.79 -4.62
CA ASN A 56 -0.58 -8.76 -4.91
C ASN A 56 0.06 -7.66 -4.05
N VAL A 57 1.14 -8.03 -3.35
CA VAL A 57 1.92 -7.13 -2.50
C VAL A 57 3.35 -7.18 -2.98
N GLU A 58 3.87 -6.04 -3.40
CA GLU A 58 5.24 -5.88 -3.87
C GLU A 58 5.98 -4.91 -2.94
N GLU A 59 7.16 -5.31 -2.48
CA GLU A 59 8.07 -4.41 -1.77
C GLU A 59 8.94 -3.68 -2.79
N LEU A 60 8.82 -2.35 -2.83
CA LEU A 60 9.70 -1.55 -3.66
C LEU A 60 11.09 -1.55 -3.05
N SER A 61 12.10 -1.96 -3.84
CA SER A 61 13.49 -1.79 -3.45
C SER A 61 13.72 -0.33 -3.11
N ALA A 62 14.37 -0.05 -1.97
CA ALA A 62 14.89 1.28 -1.71
C ALA A 62 15.66 1.70 -2.96
N ARG A 63 15.20 2.74 -3.66
CA ARG A 63 16.08 3.43 -4.61
C ARG A 63 17.33 3.72 -3.81
N GLU A 64 18.52 3.35 -4.33
CA GLU A 64 19.75 3.97 -3.86
C GLU A 64 19.58 5.47 -4.09
N PHE A 65 18.96 6.14 -3.12
CA PHE A 65 18.76 7.57 -3.14
C PHE A 65 20.12 8.14 -2.79
N LYS A 66 21.00 8.19 -3.79
CA LYS A 66 22.24 8.94 -3.69
C LYS A 66 21.80 10.39 -3.59
N LEU A 67 21.95 10.97 -2.39
CA LEU A 67 21.77 12.40 -2.23
C LEU A 67 22.63 13.08 -3.31
N PRO A 68 22.06 13.95 -4.15
CA PRO A 68 22.87 14.78 -5.02
C PRO A 68 23.93 15.50 -4.17
N GLN A 69 25.21 15.45 -4.58
CA GLN A 69 26.30 16.12 -3.86
C GLN A 69 26.05 17.63 -3.69
N GLU A 70 25.22 18.23 -4.54
CA GLU A 70 24.80 19.62 -4.43
C GLU A 70 23.96 19.92 -3.17
N LEU A 71 23.43 18.89 -2.50
CA LEU A 71 22.63 18.97 -1.29
C LEU A 71 23.32 18.35 -0.06
N SER A 72 24.57 17.87 -0.18
CA SER A 72 25.33 17.40 0.99
C SER A 72 25.87 18.60 1.77
N ILE A 73 25.51 18.69 3.05
CA ILE A 73 26.08 19.66 3.99
C ILE A 73 27.38 19.05 4.53
N ASP A 74 28.37 18.89 3.67
CA ASP A 74 29.74 18.66 4.10
C ASP A 74 30.49 19.98 3.81
N ASP A 75 31.02 20.61 4.87
CA ASP A 75 31.84 21.84 4.82
C ASP A 75 33.12 21.67 3.98
#